data_AF-A0A915E6C7-F1
#
_entry.id   AF-A0A915E6C7-F1
#
_cell.length_a   1.000
_cell.length_b   1.000
_cell.length_c   1.000
_cell.angle_alpha   90.00
_cell.angle_beta   90.00
_cell.angle_gamma   90.00
#
_symmetry.space_group_name_H-M   'P 1'
#
loop_
_entity.id
_entity.type
_entity.pdbx_description
1 polymer ?
#
loop_
_entity_poly.entity_id
_entity_poly.type
_entity_poly.pdbx_seq_one_letter_code
_entity_poly.pdbx_strand_id
1 'polypeptide(L)'
;MSNAFIAQQDDESVLLKMQTIRILIAVTLKYTQLYSLYRQSSYAIFRPILNAVNSLPVENYPSCLAADLDNLKAALDSACESKALTQMKVQPRRQEKTRQITFLEPRVEEHFNPERPRKESGGKKGNKGAAKELRMDAKYIAKIQDERNSKVSRERKEKTNRIMQGLQSQESEYKKRTAKKF
;
A
#
# COMPACT_ATOMS: atom_id res chain seq x y z
N MET A 1 -74.67 29.27 -35.37
CA MET A 1 -73.27 29.71 -35.63
C MET A 1 -72.25 29.10 -34.65
N SER A 2 -72.61 28.12 -33.81
CA SER A 2 -71.67 27.54 -32.83
C SER A 2 -70.83 26.35 -33.36
N ASN A 3 -71.31 25.62 -34.37
CA ASN A 3 -70.64 24.40 -34.83
C ASN A 3 -69.46 24.65 -35.79
N ALA A 4 -69.43 25.79 -36.48
CA ALA A 4 -68.32 26.14 -37.38
C ALA A 4 -67.06 26.58 -36.61
N PHE A 5 -67.24 27.25 -35.47
CA PHE A 5 -66.14 27.72 -34.63
C PHE A 5 -65.44 26.57 -33.89
N ILE A 6 -66.21 25.57 -33.41
CA ILE A 6 -65.65 24.37 -32.76
C ILE A 6 -64.89 23.51 -33.78
N ALA A 7 -65.45 23.30 -34.99
CA ALA A 7 -64.76 22.56 -36.05
C ALA A 7 -63.47 23.26 -36.52
N GLN A 8 -63.46 24.59 -36.67
CA GLN A 8 -62.25 25.34 -37.01
C GLN A 8 -61.18 25.25 -35.92
N GLN A 9 -61.58 25.25 -34.64
CA GLN A 9 -60.65 25.13 -33.53
C GLN A 9 -60.08 23.71 -33.39
N ASP A 10 -60.87 22.69 -33.70
CA ASP A 10 -60.41 21.30 -33.77
C ASP A 10 -59.46 21.08 -34.95
N ASP A 11 -59.75 21.62 -36.13
CA ASP A 11 -58.91 21.53 -37.34
C ASP A 11 -57.55 22.23 -37.15
N GLU A 12 -57.53 23.44 -36.58
CA GLU A 12 -56.29 24.16 -36.23
C GLU A 12 -55.48 23.39 -35.17
N SER A 13 -56.16 22.77 -34.19
CA SER A 13 -55.48 21.96 -33.17
C SER A 13 -54.86 20.69 -33.77
N VAL A 14 -55.52 20.07 -34.75
CA VAL A 14 -55.02 18.89 -35.46
C VAL A 14 -53.83 19.28 -36.34
N LEU A 15 -53.92 20.42 -37.04
CA LEU A 15 -52.83 20.95 -37.85
C LEU A 15 -51.57 21.23 -37.01
N LEU A 16 -51.73 21.88 -35.84
CA LEU A 16 -50.64 22.15 -34.92
C LEU A 16 -50.04 20.86 -34.34
N LYS A 17 -50.86 19.87 -34.00
CA LYS A 17 -50.39 18.53 -33.57
C LYS A 17 -49.59 17.84 -34.67
N MET A 18 -50.03 17.93 -35.93
CA MET A 18 -49.28 17.37 -37.06
C MET A 18 -47.95 18.09 -37.30
N GLN A 19 -47.93 19.43 -37.21
CA GLN A 19 -46.71 20.22 -37.37
C GLN A 19 -45.69 19.93 -36.26
N THR A 20 -46.15 19.84 -35.01
CA THR A 20 -45.28 19.50 -33.88
C THR A 20 -44.69 18.10 -34.02
N ILE A 21 -45.46 17.11 -34.46
CA ILE A 21 -44.97 15.76 -34.76
C ILE A 21 -43.92 15.80 -35.88
N ARG A 22 -44.15 16.56 -36.96
CA ARG A 22 -43.17 16.71 -38.05
C ARG A 22 -41.87 17.34 -37.58
N ILE A 23 -41.95 18.40 -36.78
CA ILE A 23 -40.77 19.05 -36.21
C ILE A 23 -40.02 18.06 -35.32
N LEU A 24 -40.74 17.29 -34.48
CA LEU A 24 -40.14 16.27 -33.63
C LEU A 24 -39.41 15.19 -34.45
N ILE A 25 -40.02 14.71 -35.54
CA ILE A 25 -39.41 13.74 -36.46
C ILE A 25 -38.15 14.33 -37.09
N ALA A 26 -38.21 15.56 -37.61
CA ALA A 26 -37.07 16.24 -38.23
C ALA A 26 -35.92 16.46 -37.23
N VAL A 27 -36.24 16.84 -36.00
CA VAL A 27 -35.26 17.01 -34.91
C VAL A 27 -34.61 15.68 -34.56
N THR A 28 -35.41 14.61 -34.42
CA THR A 28 -34.91 13.26 -34.13
C THR A 28 -34.00 12.74 -35.25
N LEU A 29 -34.37 12.97 -36.52
CA LEU A 29 -33.54 12.66 -37.68
C LEU A 29 -32.20 13.38 -37.63
N LYS A 30 -32.21 14.69 -37.34
CA LYS A 30 -30.99 15.49 -37.22
C LYS A 30 -30.09 14.99 -36.09
N TYR A 31 -30.65 14.64 -34.94
CA TYR A 31 -29.87 14.06 -33.84
C TYR A 31 -29.32 12.68 -34.20
N THR A 32 -30.07 11.86 -34.93
CA THR A 32 -29.60 10.55 -35.40
C THR A 32 -28.35 10.71 -36.27
N GLN A 33 -28.31 11.72 -37.14
CA GLN A 33 -27.14 12.05 -37.94
C GLN A 33 -25.96 12.58 -37.09
N LEU A 34 -26.21 13.49 -36.14
CA LEU A 34 -25.16 14.05 -35.28
C LEU A 34 -24.49 12.98 -34.40
N TYR A 35 -25.28 12.06 -33.85
CA TYR A 35 -24.80 10.99 -32.99
C TYR A 35 -24.28 9.77 -33.75
N SER A 36 -24.34 9.75 -35.09
CA SER A 36 -23.75 8.70 -35.93
C SER A 36 -22.23 8.53 -35.71
N LEU A 37 -21.55 9.59 -35.28
CA LEU A 37 -20.13 9.58 -34.93
C LEU A 37 -19.83 8.70 -33.70
N TYR A 38 -20.79 8.57 -32.79
CA TYR A 38 -20.65 7.83 -31.53
C TYR A 38 -21.41 6.49 -31.59
N ARG A 39 -20.90 5.55 -32.40
CA ARG A 39 -21.54 4.26 -32.73
C ARG A 39 -22.07 3.44 -31.53
N GLN A 40 -21.45 3.56 -30.37
CA GLN A 40 -21.84 2.77 -29.18
C GLN A 40 -22.95 3.45 -28.36
N SER A 41 -22.95 4.78 -28.28
CA SER A 41 -23.99 5.52 -27.57
C SER A 41 -25.23 5.73 -28.42
N SER A 42 -25.10 5.80 -29.75
CA SER A 42 -26.24 5.88 -30.68
C SER A 42 -27.22 4.73 -30.46
N TYR A 43 -26.74 3.50 -30.35
CA TYR A 43 -27.56 2.33 -30.10
C TYR A 43 -28.34 2.43 -28.77
N ALA A 44 -27.68 2.85 -27.69
CA ALA A 44 -28.32 2.95 -26.37
C ALA A 44 -29.40 4.04 -26.31
N ILE A 45 -29.19 5.15 -27.03
CA ILE A 45 -30.10 6.31 -27.03
C ILE A 45 -31.30 6.07 -27.94
N PHE A 46 -31.08 5.57 -29.16
CA PHE A 46 -32.12 5.49 -30.19
C PHE A 46 -32.95 4.20 -30.16
N ARG A 47 -32.46 3.12 -29.53
CA ARG A 47 -33.22 1.88 -29.37
C ARG A 47 -34.59 2.03 -28.69
N PRO A 48 -34.72 2.71 -27.53
CA PRO A 48 -36.03 2.90 -26.91
C PRO A 48 -36.97 3.75 -27.79
N ILE A 49 -36.42 4.71 -28.55
CA ILE A 49 -37.17 5.56 -29.46
C ILE A 49 -37.68 4.75 -30.65
N LEU A 50 -36.84 3.90 -31.25
CA LEU A 50 -37.23 2.99 -32.32
C LEU A 50 -38.35 2.04 -31.88
N ASN A 51 -38.26 1.46 -30.68
CA ASN A 51 -39.32 0.63 -30.13
C ASN A 51 -40.65 1.38 -29.97
N ALA A 52 -40.59 2.64 -29.53
CA ALA A 52 -41.76 3.50 -29.40
C ALA A 52 -42.37 3.91 -30.75
N VAL A 53 -41.53 4.12 -31.77
CA VAL A 53 -41.99 4.42 -33.14
C VAL A 53 -42.62 3.19 -33.80
N ASN A 54 -42.11 1.99 -33.51
CA ASN A 54 -42.65 0.73 -34.01
C ASN A 54 -43.98 0.35 -33.36
N SER A 55 -44.29 0.85 -32.16
CA SER A 55 -45.58 0.62 -31.51
C SER A 55 -46.69 1.60 -31.92
N LEU A 56 -46.41 2.56 -32.80
CA LEU A 56 -47.41 3.53 -33.25
C LEU A 56 -48.39 2.90 -34.27
N PRO A 57 -49.70 3.19 -34.18
CA PRO A 57 -50.70 2.70 -35.12
C PRO A 57 -50.63 3.50 -36.44
N VAL A 58 -49.73 3.10 -37.35
CA VAL A 58 -49.45 3.78 -38.63
C VAL A 58 -50.71 3.91 -39.52
N GLU A 59 -51.68 3.02 -39.37
CA GLU A 59 -52.95 2.98 -40.11
C GLU A 59 -53.81 4.24 -39.93
N ASN A 60 -53.66 4.95 -38.81
CA ASN A 60 -54.46 6.12 -38.49
C ASN A 60 -53.81 7.45 -38.94
N TYR A 61 -52.64 7.40 -39.57
CA TYR A 61 -51.89 8.60 -39.94
C TYR A 61 -52.08 8.98 -41.42
N PRO A 62 -52.11 10.28 -41.74
CA PRO A 62 -52.05 10.77 -43.11
C PRO A 62 -50.81 10.26 -43.85
N SER A 63 -50.94 9.98 -45.15
CA SER A 63 -49.89 9.38 -46.00
C SER A 63 -48.56 10.12 -45.96
N CYS A 64 -48.61 11.44 -45.78
CA CYS A 64 -47.43 12.29 -45.67
C CYS A 64 -46.65 12.10 -44.35
N LEU A 65 -47.32 11.76 -43.24
CA LEU A 65 -46.66 11.40 -41.98
C LEU A 65 -46.15 9.95 -42.00
N ALA A 66 -46.86 9.06 -42.69
CA ALA A 66 -46.41 7.67 -42.86
C ALA A 66 -45.05 7.62 -43.56
N ALA A 67 -44.87 8.38 -44.65
CA ALA A 67 -43.59 8.49 -45.34
C ALA A 67 -42.46 9.06 -44.45
N ASP A 68 -42.76 10.10 -43.67
CA ASP A 68 -41.79 10.69 -42.73
C ASP A 68 -41.39 9.70 -41.61
N LEU A 69 -42.34 8.90 -41.13
CA LEU A 69 -42.10 7.86 -40.12
C LEU A 69 -41.30 6.68 -40.67
N ASP A 70 -41.56 6.26 -41.91
CA ASP A 70 -40.78 5.19 -42.56
C ASP A 70 -39.33 5.63 -42.80
N ASN A 71 -39.12 6.88 -43.20
CA ASN A 71 -37.79 7.49 -43.29
C ASN A 71 -37.09 7.53 -41.92
N LEU A 72 -37.81 7.87 -40.85
CA LEU A 72 -37.28 7.85 -39.49
C LEU A 72 -36.93 6.44 -39.03
N LYS A 73 -37.78 5.44 -39.30
CA LYS A 73 -37.51 4.03 -38.97
C LYS A 73 -36.24 3.55 -39.66
N ALA A 74 -36.10 3.77 -40.97
CA ALA A 74 -34.89 3.40 -41.70
C ALA A 74 -33.63 4.09 -41.17
N ALA A 75 -33.72 5.38 -40.80
CA ALA A 75 -32.61 6.11 -40.19
C ALA A 75 -32.24 5.58 -38.80
N LEU A 76 -33.22 5.21 -37.98
CA LEU A 76 -33.01 4.64 -36.65
C LEU A 76 -32.49 3.19 -36.71
N ASP A 77 -33.01 2.38 -37.64
CA ASP A 77 -32.55 1.01 -37.87
C ASP A 77 -31.09 1.01 -38.33
N SER A 78 -30.72 1.84 -39.30
CA SER A 78 -29.31 1.98 -39.72
C SER A 78 -28.39 2.50 -38.60
N ALA A 79 -28.88 3.39 -37.73
CA ALA A 79 -28.14 3.86 -36.55
C ALA A 79 -28.00 2.79 -35.45
N CYS A 80 -28.89 1.78 -35.44
CA CYS A 80 -28.89 0.66 -34.49
C CYS A 80 -28.20 -0.60 -35.03
N GLU A 81 -28.14 -0.79 -36.35
CA GLU A 81 -27.45 -1.88 -37.03
C GLU A 81 -25.93 -1.83 -36.87
N SER A 82 -25.38 -0.67 -36.46
CA SER A 82 -23.98 -0.51 -36.13
C SER A 82 -23.62 -1.22 -34.81
N LYS A 83 -23.70 -2.56 -34.84
CA LYS A 83 -23.22 -3.55 -33.87
C LYS A 83 -23.65 -3.29 -32.43
N ALA A 84 -24.74 -3.96 -32.07
CA ALA A 84 -25.11 -4.35 -30.73
C ALA A 84 -23.88 -4.57 -29.85
N LEU A 85 -23.83 -3.81 -28.75
CA LEU A 85 -23.02 -4.07 -27.55
C LEU A 85 -21.71 -4.75 -27.91
N THR A 86 -20.79 -4.00 -28.52
CA THR A 86 -19.39 -4.36 -28.33
C THR A 86 -19.20 -4.17 -26.84
N GLN A 87 -19.35 -5.25 -26.07
CA GLN A 87 -19.19 -5.26 -24.62
C GLN A 87 -18.02 -4.34 -24.35
N MET A 88 -18.24 -3.33 -23.51
CA MET A 88 -17.18 -2.45 -23.07
C MET A 88 -16.11 -3.36 -22.48
N LYS A 89 -15.19 -3.82 -23.32
CA LYS A 89 -13.83 -4.10 -22.93
C LYS A 89 -13.38 -2.71 -22.55
N VAL A 90 -13.65 -2.34 -21.29
CA VAL A 90 -12.93 -1.30 -20.57
C VAL A 90 -11.53 -1.48 -21.10
N GLN A 91 -11.06 -0.52 -21.92
CA GLN A 91 -9.76 -0.67 -22.56
C GLN A 91 -8.83 -1.05 -21.40
N PRO A 92 -8.26 -2.27 -21.39
CA PRO A 92 -7.37 -2.63 -20.30
C PRO A 92 -6.28 -1.57 -20.39
N ARG A 93 -6.22 -0.70 -19.36
CA ARG A 93 -5.35 0.48 -19.26
C ARG A 93 -4.07 0.18 -20.03
N ARG A 94 -3.91 0.70 -21.25
CA ARG A 94 -2.83 0.34 -22.20
C ARG A 94 -2.36 -1.12 -22.06
N GLN A 95 -2.63 -1.97 -23.04
CA GLN A 95 -1.84 -3.19 -23.24
C GLN A 95 -0.39 -2.85 -23.65
N GLU A 96 0.32 -2.03 -22.88
CA GLU A 96 1.76 -2.08 -22.83
C GLU A 96 2.06 -3.51 -22.41
N LYS A 97 2.62 -4.30 -23.34
CA LYS A 97 3.11 -5.64 -23.07
C LYS A 97 3.82 -5.59 -21.72
N THR A 98 3.33 -6.37 -20.76
CA THR A 98 3.87 -6.39 -19.40
C THR A 98 5.38 -6.45 -19.50
N ARG A 99 6.06 -5.40 -19.03
CA ARG A 99 7.51 -5.29 -19.14
C ARG A 99 8.09 -6.55 -18.49
N GLN A 100 8.82 -7.33 -19.26
CA GLN A 100 9.46 -8.53 -18.76
C GLN A 100 10.49 -8.13 -17.70
N ILE A 101 10.62 -8.95 -16.66
CA ILE A 101 11.63 -8.75 -15.62
C ILE A 101 12.99 -8.80 -16.32
N THR A 102 13.80 -7.76 -16.15
CA THR A 102 15.14 -7.72 -16.73
C THR A 102 16.02 -8.70 -15.97
N PHE A 103 16.53 -9.72 -16.65
CA PHE A 103 17.49 -10.65 -16.06
C PHE A 103 18.80 -9.91 -15.82
N LEU A 104 19.19 -9.80 -14.56
CA LEU A 104 20.49 -9.29 -14.17
C LEU A 104 21.45 -10.46 -14.10
N GLU A 105 22.61 -10.33 -14.73
CA GLU A 105 23.63 -11.36 -14.67
C GLU A 105 24.21 -11.46 -13.24
N PRO A 106 24.47 -12.69 -12.78
CA PRO A 106 25.06 -12.90 -11.47
C PRO A 106 26.49 -12.36 -11.44
N ARG A 107 26.79 -11.54 -10.43
CA ARG A 107 28.15 -11.03 -10.19
C ARG A 107 28.99 -12.09 -9.50
N VAL A 108 29.57 -12.99 -10.27
CA VAL A 108 30.48 -14.04 -9.78
C VAL A 108 31.92 -13.61 -10.00
N GLU A 109 32.76 -13.77 -8.97
CA GLU A 109 34.21 -13.59 -9.11
C GLU A 109 34.80 -14.88 -9.72
N GLU A 110 35.43 -14.76 -10.89
CA GLU A 110 36.03 -15.89 -11.63
C GLU A 110 37.11 -16.64 -10.84
N HIS A 111 37.78 -15.95 -9.92
CA HIS A 111 38.75 -16.51 -8.97
C HIS A 111 38.33 -16.26 -7.53
N PHE A 112 37.08 -16.60 -7.21
CA PHE A 112 36.57 -16.52 -5.84
C PHE A 112 37.43 -17.37 -4.90
N ASN A 113 38.12 -16.71 -3.96
CA ASN A 113 38.87 -17.38 -2.92
C ASN A 113 38.16 -17.16 -1.57
N PRO A 114 37.57 -18.20 -0.97
CA PRO A 114 36.84 -18.09 0.29
C PRO A 114 37.73 -17.72 1.48
N GLU A 115 39.04 -17.95 1.38
CA GLU A 115 40.00 -17.60 2.43
C GLU A 115 40.53 -16.18 2.29
N ARG A 116 40.26 -15.50 1.16
CA ARG A 116 40.70 -14.12 0.96
C ARG A 116 39.97 -13.22 1.95
N PRO A 117 40.67 -12.55 2.88
CA PRO A 117 40.01 -11.61 3.76
C PRO A 117 39.46 -10.47 2.91
N ARG A 118 38.16 -10.18 3.06
CA ARG A 118 37.58 -8.92 2.58
C ARG A 118 38.44 -7.77 3.11
N LYS A 119 38.65 -6.70 2.33
CA LYS A 119 39.32 -5.46 2.76
C LYS A 119 38.44 -4.78 3.83
N GLU A 120 38.32 -5.38 4.99
CA GLU A 120 37.68 -4.81 6.17
C GLU A 120 38.77 -4.29 7.10
N SER A 121 38.70 -2.98 7.33
CA SER A 121 39.36 -2.18 8.38
C SER A 121 40.24 -2.98 9.34
N GLY A 122 41.56 -2.93 9.13
CA GLY A 122 42.60 -3.58 9.94
C GLY A 122 42.77 -2.98 11.34
N GLY A 123 41.71 -2.92 12.16
CA GLY A 123 41.75 -2.31 13.49
C GLY A 123 41.43 -3.22 14.68
N LYS A 124 40.89 -4.43 14.46
CA LYS A 124 40.31 -5.24 15.56
C LYS A 124 41.16 -6.44 16.04
N LYS A 125 42.12 -6.93 15.25
CA LYS A 125 42.91 -8.11 15.63
C LYS A 125 44.08 -7.78 16.56
N GLY A 126 44.76 -6.64 16.39
CA GLY A 126 45.86 -6.21 17.29
C GLY A 126 45.42 -5.92 18.73
N ASN A 127 44.28 -5.24 18.91
CA ASN A 127 43.84 -4.79 20.24
C ASN A 127 43.33 -5.93 21.14
N LYS A 128 42.91 -7.07 20.57
CA LYS A 128 42.41 -8.21 21.38
C LYS A 128 43.53 -8.94 22.11
N GLY A 129 44.72 -9.04 21.52
CA GLY A 129 45.89 -9.65 22.15
C GLY A 129 46.36 -8.83 23.35
N ALA A 130 46.61 -7.54 23.12
CA ALA A 130 47.01 -6.60 24.17
C ALA A 130 45.99 -6.51 25.32
N ALA A 131 44.69 -6.48 25.01
CA ALA A 131 43.65 -6.48 26.03
C ALA A 131 43.61 -7.79 26.85
N LYS A 132 43.98 -8.93 26.26
CA LYS A 132 44.08 -10.20 26.97
C LYS A 132 45.28 -10.22 27.91
N GLU A 133 46.43 -9.73 27.47
CA GLU A 133 47.65 -9.62 28.28
C GLU A 133 47.44 -8.70 29.48
N LEU A 134 46.89 -7.50 29.27
CA LEU A 134 46.56 -6.56 30.36
C LEU A 134 45.62 -7.18 31.41
N ARG A 135 44.67 -8.02 30.99
CA ARG A 135 43.78 -8.74 31.92
C ARG A 135 44.52 -9.81 32.73
N MET A 136 45.49 -10.49 32.13
CA MET A 136 46.30 -11.49 32.84
C MET A 136 47.22 -10.81 33.85
N ASP A 137 47.83 -9.68 33.48
CA ASP A 137 48.69 -8.90 34.37
C ASP A 137 47.90 -8.34 35.56
N ALA A 138 46.71 -7.78 35.31
CA ALA A 138 45.84 -7.29 36.38
C ALA A 138 45.47 -8.39 37.39
N LYS A 139 45.17 -9.61 36.91
CA LYS A 139 44.89 -10.77 37.77
C LYS A 139 46.11 -11.20 38.57
N TYR A 140 47.29 -11.17 37.95
CA TYR A 140 48.55 -11.53 38.60
C TYR A 140 48.90 -10.54 39.72
N ILE A 141 48.78 -9.24 39.46
CA ILE A 141 48.99 -8.18 40.45
C ILE A 141 48.01 -8.32 41.62
N ALA A 142 46.73 -8.55 41.34
CA ALA A 142 45.71 -8.75 42.38
C ALA A 142 46.06 -9.94 43.30
N LYS A 143 46.49 -11.06 42.72
CA LYS A 143 46.91 -12.25 43.48
C LYS A 143 48.08 -11.94 44.42
N ILE A 144 49.11 -11.24 43.92
CA ILE A 144 50.27 -10.84 44.75
C ILE A 144 49.83 -9.93 45.90
N GLN A 145 48.95 -8.97 45.62
CA GLN A 145 48.47 -8.04 46.62
C GLN A 145 47.66 -8.76 47.72
N ASP A 146 46.81 -9.71 47.35
CA ASP A 146 46.03 -10.50 48.29
C ASP A 146 46.93 -11.38 49.18
N GLU A 147 47.93 -12.05 48.59
CA GLU A 147 48.90 -12.83 49.35
C GLU A 147 49.70 -11.96 50.33
N ARG A 148 50.13 -10.77 49.91
CA ARG A 148 50.84 -9.81 50.77
C ARG A 148 49.96 -9.34 51.92
N ASN A 149 48.72 -8.95 51.63
CA ASN A 149 47.76 -8.49 52.63
C ASN A 149 47.44 -9.60 53.65
N SER A 150 47.29 -10.84 53.18
CA SER A 150 47.04 -12.00 54.03
C SER A 150 48.20 -12.26 54.99
N LYS A 151 49.45 -12.24 54.49
CA LYS A 151 50.66 -12.38 55.33
C LYS A 151 50.75 -11.28 56.40
N VAL A 152 50.57 -10.02 56.00
CA VAL A 152 50.58 -8.89 56.95
C VAL A 152 49.49 -9.01 58.01
N SER A 153 48.28 -9.43 57.61
CA SER A 153 47.18 -9.64 58.55
C SER A 153 47.48 -10.77 59.54
N ARG A 154 48.08 -11.87 59.08
CA ARG A 154 48.51 -12.98 59.93
C ARG A 154 49.59 -12.54 60.92
N GLU A 155 50.63 -11.86 60.45
CA GLU A 155 51.69 -11.33 61.32
C GLU A 155 51.16 -10.35 62.37
N ARG A 156 50.21 -9.48 61.99
CA ARG A 156 49.54 -8.58 62.94
C ARG A 156 48.81 -9.36 64.02
N LYS A 157 48.01 -10.36 63.65
CA LYS A 157 47.30 -11.23 64.61
C LYS A 157 48.26 -11.96 65.54
N GLU A 158 49.34 -12.54 65.01
CA GLU A 158 50.34 -13.25 65.81
C GLU A 158 51.05 -12.32 66.79
N LYS A 159 51.46 -11.12 66.36
CA LYS A 159 52.08 -10.10 67.23
C LYS A 159 51.12 -9.62 68.30
N THR A 160 49.88 -9.30 67.94
CA THR A 160 48.85 -8.87 68.90
C THR A 160 48.56 -9.96 69.93
N ASN A 161 48.38 -11.22 69.49
CA ASN A 161 48.15 -12.34 70.40
C ASN A 161 49.32 -12.54 71.38
N ARG A 162 50.57 -12.42 70.90
CA ARG A 162 51.75 -12.53 71.75
C ARG A 162 51.81 -11.43 72.81
N ILE A 163 51.48 -10.18 72.45
CA ILE A 163 51.41 -9.06 73.40
C ILE A 163 50.30 -9.29 74.43
N MET A 164 49.11 -9.71 73.99
CA MET A 164 47.96 -9.99 74.86
C MET A 164 48.26 -11.10 75.87
N GLN A 165 48.89 -12.20 75.42
CA GLN A 165 49.33 -13.28 76.31
C GLN A 165 50.34 -12.79 77.36
N GLY A 166 51.29 -11.94 76.96
CA GLY A 166 52.26 -11.32 77.87
C GLY A 166 51.58 -10.46 78.93
N LEU A 167 50.65 -9.59 78.54
CA LEU A 167 49.87 -8.75 79.45
C LEU A 167 49.04 -9.58 80.43
N GLN A 168 48.38 -10.64 79.95
CA GLN A 168 47.60 -11.54 80.78
C GLN A 168 48.47 -12.26 81.83
N SER A 169 49.69 -12.68 81.45
CA SER A 169 50.66 -13.26 82.39
C SER A 169 51.05 -12.26 83.48
N GLN A 170 51.37 -11.01 83.11
CA GLN A 170 51.71 -9.95 84.07
C GLN A 170 50.57 -9.67 85.05
N GLU A 171 49.33 -9.60 84.55
CA GLU A 171 48.14 -9.43 85.39
C GLU A 171 47.98 -10.59 86.38
N SER A 172 48.21 -11.83 85.93
CA SER A 172 48.15 -13.01 86.79
C SER A 172 49.21 -13.00 87.90
N GLU A 173 50.44 -12.57 87.60
CA GLU A 173 51.50 -12.42 88.58
C GLU A 173 51.19 -11.30 89.59
N TYR A 174 50.67 -10.17 89.11
CA TYR A 174 50.24 -9.07 89.96
C TYR A 174 49.15 -9.52 90.95
N LYS A 175 48.15 -10.27 90.48
CA LYS A 175 47.11 -10.88 91.33
C LYS A 175 47.68 -11.84 92.37
N LYS A 176 48.67 -12.68 92.01
CA LYS A 176 49.36 -13.56 92.97
C LYS A 176 50.15 -12.78 94.02
N ARG A 177 50.82 -11.69 93.63
CA ARG A 177 51.61 -10.84 94.55
C ARG A 177 50.71 -10.09 95.53
N THR A 178 49.57 -9.58 95.06
CA THR A 178 48.58 -8.92 95.93
C THR A 178 47.92 -9.91 96.88
N ALA A 179 47.59 -11.12 96.42
CA ALA A 179 47.05 -12.18 97.28
C ALA A 179 48.01 -12.66 98.37
N LYS A 180 49.33 -12.67 98.13
CA LYS A 180 50.36 -13.04 99.14
C LYS A 180 50.70 -11.95 100.16
N LYS A 181 50.24 -10.71 99.96
CA LYS A 181 50.46 -9.58 100.88
C LYS A 181 49.39 -9.47 101.97
N PHE A 182 48.38 -10.33 101.93
CA PHE A 182 47.41 -10.59 102.99
C PHE A 182 47.72 -11.95 103.62
#